data_AF-A0A523SES4-F1
#
_entry.id   AF-A0A523SES4-F1
#
_cell.length_a   1.000
_cell.length_b   1.000
_cell.length_c   1.000
_cell.angle_alpha   90.00
_cell.angle_beta   90.00
_cell.angle_gamma   90.00
#
_symmetry.space_group_name_H-M   'P 1'
#
loop_
_entity.id
_entity.type
_entity.pdbx_description
1 polymer ?
#
loop_
_entity_poly.entity_id
_entity_poly.type
_entity_poly.pdbx_seq_one_letter_code
_entity_poly.pdbx_strand_id
1 'polypeptide(L)'
;MPENFFGEGTQWMILIPIIVLIVFSFLFRRRKAERTEVEIAGSLFFDVNENLKLVESFSFRGRPRKFKTGSWNRNSAKVDFLEASLRSALADAFGLAEDFNQEIEAAKKYKSTTYLSAINVDKLEKPLTKSKQGLEDWLKANMQQMGPDAGRRGCLGGGFGG
;
A
#
# COMPACT_ATOMS: atom_id res chain seq x y z
N MET A 1 29.32 35.14 -34.57
CA MET A 1 27.92 35.33 -34.09
C MET A 1 26.98 34.96 -35.24
N PRO A 2 25.78 34.40 -35.02
CA PRO A 2 25.21 33.67 -33.87
C PRO A 2 24.99 32.16 -34.20
N GLU A 3 25.21 31.24 -33.27
CA GLU A 3 24.22 30.58 -32.39
C GLU A 3 23.21 29.65 -33.10
N ASN A 4 23.61 28.38 -33.28
CA ASN A 4 22.69 27.26 -33.41
C ASN A 4 22.50 26.63 -32.01
N PHE A 5 21.74 27.32 -31.14
CA PHE A 5 21.48 26.92 -29.74
C PHE A 5 20.00 26.61 -29.48
N PHE A 6 19.26 26.15 -30.51
CA PHE A 6 17.79 26.01 -30.48
C PHE A 6 17.23 24.64 -30.90
N GLY A 7 18.05 23.58 -30.88
CA GLY A 7 17.63 22.21 -31.25
C GLY A 7 17.36 21.26 -30.08
N GLU A 8 18.14 21.34 -29.00
CA GLU A 8 18.07 20.37 -27.91
C GLU A 8 17.07 20.75 -26.81
N GLY A 9 16.99 22.04 -26.42
CA GLY A 9 16.14 22.48 -25.31
C GLY A 9 14.65 22.22 -25.52
N THR A 10 14.15 22.40 -26.74
CA THR A 10 12.73 22.24 -27.09
C THR A 10 12.31 20.77 -27.08
N GLN A 11 13.19 19.86 -27.52
CA GLN A 11 12.90 18.43 -27.54
C GLN A 11 12.85 17.86 -26.11
N TRP A 12 13.80 18.25 -25.25
CA TRP A 12 13.78 17.86 -23.84
C TRP A 12 12.59 18.47 -23.08
N MET A 13 12.21 19.72 -23.38
CA MET A 13 11.01 20.34 -22.80
C MET A 13 9.71 19.60 -23.13
N ILE A 14 9.63 18.92 -24.28
CA ILE A 14 8.45 18.13 -24.66
C ILE A 14 8.56 16.68 -24.16
N LEU A 15 9.77 16.10 -24.17
CA LEU A 15 9.99 14.72 -23.72
C LEU A 15 9.81 14.54 -22.21
N ILE A 16 10.28 15.50 -21.39
CA ILE A 16 10.16 15.42 -19.92
C ILE A 16 8.69 15.28 -19.46
N PRO A 17 7.73 16.14 -19.87
CA PRO A 17 6.35 16.00 -19.43
C PRO A 17 5.70 14.71 -19.96
N ILE A 18 6.08 14.23 -21.14
CA ILE A 18 5.59 12.95 -21.68
C ILE A 18 6.09 11.77 -20.85
N ILE A 19 7.38 11.75 -20.48
CA ILE A 19 7.95 10.70 -19.63
C ILE A 19 7.30 10.75 -18.23
N VAL A 20 7.11 11.94 -17.67
CA VAL A 20 6.39 12.13 -16.41
C VAL A 20 4.96 11.60 -16.53
N LEU A 21 4.22 11.91 -17.60
CA LEU A 21 2.86 11.41 -17.83
C LEU A 21 2.80 9.89 -18.04
N ILE A 22 3.81 9.29 -18.68
CA ILE A 22 3.89 7.84 -18.87
C ILE A 22 4.22 7.15 -17.55
N VAL A 23 5.18 7.66 -16.77
CA VAL A 23 5.52 7.11 -15.44
C VAL A 23 4.35 7.30 -14.48
N PHE A 24 3.73 8.48 -14.47
CA PHE A 24 2.54 8.77 -13.67
C PHE A 24 1.38 7.87 -14.11
N SER A 25 1.09 7.77 -15.40
CA SER A 25 0.09 6.82 -15.89
C SER A 25 0.45 5.39 -15.52
N PHE A 26 1.70 4.95 -15.62
CA PHE A 26 2.07 3.58 -15.29
C PHE A 26 1.96 3.28 -13.79
N LEU A 27 2.29 4.25 -12.93
CA LEU A 27 2.11 4.16 -11.47
C LEU A 27 0.62 4.21 -11.06
N PHE A 28 -0.21 4.99 -11.75
CA PHE A 28 -1.63 5.19 -11.39
C PHE A 28 -2.62 4.28 -12.14
N ARG A 29 -2.28 3.72 -13.31
CA ARG A 29 -3.21 3.01 -14.22
C ARG A 29 -3.42 1.53 -13.88
N ARG A 30 -2.80 1.00 -12.84
CA ARG A 30 -2.98 -0.40 -12.44
C ARG A 30 -3.29 -0.51 -10.95
N ARG A 31 -4.59 -0.43 -10.62
CA ARG A 31 -5.37 -1.46 -9.88
C ARG A 31 -6.67 -0.83 -9.38
N LYS A 32 -7.76 -1.59 -9.48
CA LYS A 32 -9.12 -1.18 -9.11
C LYS A 32 -9.11 -0.40 -7.79
N ALA A 33 -9.67 0.81 -7.80
CA ALA A 33 -9.92 1.56 -6.58
C ALA A 33 -10.74 0.64 -5.66
N GLU A 34 -10.22 0.36 -4.46
CA GLU A 34 -11.03 -0.19 -3.38
C GLU A 34 -12.15 0.83 -3.15
N ARG A 35 -13.40 0.42 -3.42
CA ARG A 35 -14.54 1.34 -3.55
C ARG A 35 -15.32 1.48 -2.26
N THR A 36 -15.16 0.55 -1.33
CA THR A 36 -15.88 0.54 -0.05
C THR A 36 -14.94 0.57 1.13
N GLU A 37 -15.39 1.14 2.25
CA GLU A 37 -14.62 1.21 3.50
C GLU A 37 -14.24 -0.18 4.01
N VAL A 38 -15.09 -1.19 3.80
CA VAL A 38 -14.83 -2.59 4.14
C VAL A 38 -13.75 -3.20 3.24
N GLU A 39 -13.73 -2.91 1.94
CA GLU A 39 -12.64 -3.32 1.05
C GLU A 39 -11.31 -2.68 1.47
N ILE A 40 -11.32 -1.40 1.86
CA ILE A 40 -10.14 -0.67 2.33
C ILE A 40 -9.63 -1.28 3.64
N ALA A 41 -10.49 -1.43 4.65
CA ALA A 41 -10.11 -2.04 5.92
C ALA A 41 -9.65 -3.49 5.74
N GLY A 42 -10.28 -4.25 4.85
CA GLY A 42 -9.90 -5.63 4.53
C GLY A 42 -8.54 -5.71 3.84
N SER A 43 -8.23 -4.81 2.90
CA SER A 43 -6.93 -4.77 2.24
C SER A 43 -5.80 -4.37 3.20
N LEU A 44 -6.05 -3.40 4.07
CA LEU A 44 -5.14 -2.99 5.14
C LEU A 44 -4.91 -4.14 6.13
N PHE A 45 -5.98 -4.84 6.53
CA PHE A 45 -5.90 -5.97 7.45
C PHE A 45 -5.05 -7.11 6.86
N PHE A 46 -5.27 -7.42 5.58
CA PHE A 46 -4.50 -8.44 4.88
C PHE A 46 -3.00 -8.07 4.82
N ASP A 47 -2.67 -6.83 4.46
CA ASP A 47 -1.27 -6.37 4.41
C ASP A 47 -0.62 -6.35 5.80
N VAL A 48 -1.33 -5.91 6.84
CA VAL A 48 -0.85 -5.94 8.24
C VAL A 48 -0.56 -7.38 8.68
N ASN A 49 -1.46 -8.32 8.38
CA ASN A 49 -1.28 -9.72 8.76
C ASN A 49 -0.13 -10.40 7.99
N GLU A 50 0.06 -10.08 6.71
CA GLU A 50 1.22 -10.54 5.95
C GLU A 50 2.52 -9.93 6.50
N ASN A 51 2.51 -8.66 6.91
CA ASN A 51 3.66 -8.02 7.53
C ASN A 51 4.05 -8.66 8.86
N LEU A 52 3.08 -9.05 9.70
CA LEU A 52 3.36 -9.80 10.94
C LEU A 52 4.08 -11.12 10.65
N LYS A 53 3.61 -11.90 9.67
CA LYS A 53 4.31 -13.14 9.24
C LYS A 53 5.71 -12.86 8.70
N LEU A 54 5.91 -11.70 8.06
CA LEU A 54 7.23 -11.29 7.59
C LEU A 54 8.15 -10.95 8.75
N VAL A 55 7.67 -10.29 9.81
CA VAL A 55 8.43 -10.04 11.05
C VAL A 55 8.86 -11.37 11.67
N GLU A 56 7.91 -12.28 11.90
CA GLU A 56 8.19 -13.59 12.52
C GLU A 56 9.22 -14.41 11.74
N SER A 57 9.18 -14.34 10.40
CA SER A 57 10.09 -15.10 9.55
C SER A 57 11.33 -14.32 9.09
N PHE A 58 11.52 -13.08 9.57
CA PHE A 58 12.62 -12.21 9.13
C PHE A 58 13.98 -12.79 9.52
N SER A 59 14.15 -13.16 10.79
CA SER A 59 15.40 -13.72 11.33
C SER A 59 15.74 -15.11 10.77
N PHE A 60 14.73 -15.86 10.33
CA PHE A 60 14.91 -17.23 9.81
C PHE A 60 15.22 -17.29 8.32
N ARG A 61 14.95 -16.22 7.55
CA ARG A 61 15.12 -16.20 6.09
C ARG A 61 16.43 -15.55 5.71
N GLY A 62 17.35 -16.31 5.10
CA GLY A 62 18.61 -15.78 4.54
C GLY A 62 18.43 -14.73 3.41
N ARG A 63 17.20 -14.44 2.97
CA ARG A 63 16.86 -13.35 2.05
C ARG A 63 15.63 -12.59 2.57
N PRO A 64 15.81 -11.43 3.21
CA PRO A 64 14.70 -10.64 3.72
C PRO A 64 13.83 -10.09 2.58
N ARG A 65 12.52 -10.28 2.74
CA ARG A 65 11.50 -9.77 1.84
C ARG A 65 11.08 -8.37 2.29
N LYS A 66 10.63 -7.55 1.34
CA LYS A 66 10.02 -6.26 1.65
C LYS A 66 8.67 -6.46 2.33
N PHE A 67 8.39 -5.61 3.31
CA PHE A 67 7.07 -5.42 3.89
C PHE A 67 6.09 -4.87 2.84
N LYS A 68 4.83 -5.25 2.98
CA LYS A 68 3.71 -4.80 2.17
C LYS A 68 3.25 -3.44 2.68
N THR A 69 3.48 -2.38 1.91
CA THR A 69 2.98 -1.01 2.19
C THR A 69 1.97 -0.54 1.14
N GLY A 70 1.57 -1.46 0.24
CA GLY A 70 0.79 -1.13 -0.94
C GLY A 70 -0.62 -0.62 -0.63
N SER A 71 -1.38 -1.29 0.23
CA SER A 71 -2.74 -0.86 0.61
C SER A 71 -2.73 0.48 1.31
N TRP A 72 -1.78 0.69 2.22
CA TRP A 72 -1.61 1.96 2.92
C TRP A 72 -1.35 3.13 1.96
N ASN A 73 -0.38 2.97 1.04
CA ASN A 73 -0.03 4.02 0.07
C ASN A 73 -1.21 4.43 -0.84
N ARG A 74 -2.20 3.54 -1.03
CA ARG A 74 -3.39 3.82 -1.85
C ARG A 74 -4.53 4.45 -1.05
N ASN A 75 -4.62 4.15 0.24
CA ASN A 75 -5.82 4.41 1.02
C ASN A 75 -5.59 5.29 2.26
N SER A 76 -4.36 5.69 2.57
CA SER A 76 -4.04 6.52 3.73
C SER A 76 -4.79 7.86 3.77
N ALA A 77 -5.22 8.38 2.62
CA ALA A 77 -6.06 9.58 2.50
C ALA A 77 -7.58 9.31 2.58
N LYS A 78 -7.99 8.05 2.75
CA LYS A 78 -9.39 7.60 2.75
C LYS A 78 -9.76 6.80 4.00
N VAL A 79 -8.88 6.75 5.00
CA VAL A 79 -9.10 5.98 6.25
C VAL A 79 -9.85 6.79 7.30
N ASP A 80 -10.47 7.90 6.92
CA ASP A 80 -11.15 8.86 7.81
C ASP A 80 -12.29 8.22 8.61
N PHE A 81 -12.85 7.15 8.07
CA PHE A 81 -13.87 6.30 8.70
C PHE A 81 -13.34 5.48 9.88
N LEU A 82 -12.01 5.34 10.01
CA LEU A 82 -11.36 4.70 11.14
C LEU A 82 -11.14 5.69 12.30
N GLU A 83 -11.22 5.18 13.52
CA GLU A 83 -10.93 5.97 14.72
C GLU A 83 -9.51 6.58 14.65
N ALA A 84 -9.33 7.79 15.19
CA ALA A 84 -8.05 8.49 15.17
C ALA A 84 -6.89 7.66 15.78
N SER A 85 -7.19 6.90 16.84
CA SER A 85 -6.22 6.01 17.50
C SER A 85 -5.73 4.89 16.58
N LEU A 86 -6.63 4.31 15.78
CA LEU A 86 -6.33 3.28 14.80
C LEU A 86 -5.61 3.85 13.58
N ARG A 87 -6.02 5.02 13.09
CA ARG A 87 -5.32 5.73 12.01
C ARG A 87 -3.87 6.02 12.35
N SER A 88 -3.61 6.50 13.57
CA SER A 88 -2.24 6.73 14.06
C SER A 88 -1.46 5.42 14.11
N ALA A 89 -2.04 4.36 14.67
CA ALA A 89 -1.36 3.06 14.74
C ALA A 89 -1.00 2.50 13.36
N LEU A 90 -1.90 2.64 12.38
CA LEU A 90 -1.64 2.25 10.99
C LEU A 90 -0.55 3.12 10.35
N ALA A 91 -0.60 4.43 10.54
CA ALA A 91 0.42 5.34 10.04
C ALA A 91 1.81 5.00 10.60
N ASP A 92 1.89 4.74 11.91
CA ASP A 92 3.13 4.33 12.58
C ASP A 92 3.62 2.97 12.04
N ALA A 93 2.73 1.98 11.94
CA ALA A 93 3.07 0.64 11.47
C ALA A 93 3.58 0.64 10.02
N PHE A 94 2.87 1.30 9.12
CA PHE A 94 3.24 1.36 7.70
C PHE A 94 4.41 2.32 7.44
N GLY A 95 4.57 3.37 8.24
CA GLY A 95 5.75 4.23 8.21
C GLY A 95 7.02 3.46 8.55
N LEU A 96 7.03 2.77 9.70
CA LEU A 96 8.14 1.91 10.10
C LEU A 96 8.41 0.79 9.08
N ALA A 97 7.36 0.21 8.47
CA ALA A 97 7.52 -0.81 7.44
C ALA A 97 8.21 -0.27 6.18
N GLU A 98 7.95 0.99 5.81
CA GLU A 98 8.62 1.66 4.70
C GLU A 98 10.08 1.99 5.03
N ASP A 99 10.37 2.44 6.24
CA ASP A 99 11.74 2.68 6.71
C ASP A 99 12.57 1.39 6.65
N PHE A 100 12.04 0.27 7.16
CA PHE A 100 12.71 -1.03 7.04
C PHE A 100 12.85 -1.49 5.59
N ASN A 101 11.88 -1.19 4.72
CA ASN A 101 12.03 -1.49 3.29
C ASN A 101 13.23 -0.75 2.69
N GLN A 102 13.47 0.50 3.09
CA GLN A 102 14.65 1.26 2.65
C GLN A 102 15.95 0.65 3.19
N GLU A 103 15.98 0.29 4.47
CA GLU A 103 17.14 -0.39 5.08
C GLU A 103 17.46 -1.73 4.40
N ILE A 104 16.44 -2.55 4.11
CA ILE A 104 16.60 -3.82 3.40
C ILE A 104 17.18 -3.60 2.01
N GLU A 105 16.71 -2.58 1.28
CA GLU A 105 17.23 -2.29 -0.06
C GLU A 105 18.65 -1.73 -0.04
N ALA A 106 18.97 -0.87 0.93
CA ALA A 106 20.32 -0.40 1.16
C ALA A 106 21.25 -1.58 1.47
N ALA A 107 20.88 -2.45 2.41
CA ALA A 107 21.69 -3.61 2.78
C ALA A 107 21.87 -4.62 1.63
N LYS A 108 20.84 -4.83 0.80
CA LYS A 108 20.96 -5.63 -0.45
C LYS A 108 21.97 -5.03 -1.43
N LYS A 109 22.00 -3.70 -1.58
CA LYS A 109 22.98 -3.02 -2.44
C LYS A 109 24.41 -3.30 -2.00
N TYR A 110 24.66 -3.39 -0.70
CA TYR A 110 25.98 -3.70 -0.13
C TYR A 110 26.29 -5.21 -0.07
N LYS A 111 25.38 -6.09 -0.52
CA LYS A 111 25.52 -7.58 -0.53
C LYS A 111 25.93 -8.20 0.81
N SER A 112 25.81 -7.48 1.92
CA SER A 112 26.34 -7.94 3.19
C SER A 112 25.21 -8.43 4.09
N THR A 113 25.24 -9.73 4.37
CA THR A 113 24.33 -10.43 5.29
C THR A 113 24.44 -9.89 6.71
N THR A 114 25.60 -9.33 7.09
CA THR A 114 25.83 -8.70 8.40
C THR A 114 24.99 -7.45 8.62
N TYR A 115 24.77 -6.64 7.58
CA TYR A 115 23.88 -5.46 7.69
C TYR A 115 22.42 -5.87 7.78
N LEU A 116 22.04 -6.99 7.16
CA LEU A 116 20.67 -7.52 7.23
C LEU A 116 20.33 -8.07 8.62
N SER A 117 21.29 -8.73 9.29
CA SER A 117 21.12 -9.21 10.67
C SER A 117 21.06 -8.11 11.72
N ALA A 118 21.48 -6.89 11.38
CA ALA A 118 21.41 -5.74 12.28
C ALA A 118 20.04 -5.03 12.25
N ILE A 119 19.19 -5.34 11.26
CA ILE A 119 17.85 -4.74 11.13
C ILE A 119 16.95 -5.37 12.19
N ASN A 120 16.57 -4.58 13.20
CA ASN A 120 15.66 -5.01 14.26
C ASN A 120 14.21 -4.70 13.87
N VAL A 121 13.57 -5.66 13.19
CA VAL A 121 12.17 -5.57 12.77
C VAL A 121 11.16 -5.82 13.90
N ASP A 122 11.61 -6.24 15.09
CA ASP A 122 10.72 -6.54 16.23
C ASP A 122 9.95 -5.31 16.71
N LYS A 123 10.51 -4.11 16.46
CA LYS A 123 9.83 -2.84 16.70
C LYS A 123 8.53 -2.68 15.91
N LEU A 124 8.38 -3.42 14.79
CA LEU A 124 7.20 -3.42 13.94
C LEU A 124 6.05 -4.27 14.52
N GLU A 125 6.36 -5.24 15.38
CA GLU A 125 5.39 -6.20 15.91
C GLU A 125 4.29 -5.52 16.72
N LYS A 126 4.66 -4.60 17.62
CA LYS A 126 3.70 -3.86 18.47
C LYS A 126 2.71 -3.02 17.65
N PRO A 127 3.14 -2.10 16.76
CA PRO A 127 2.20 -1.27 16.00
C PRO A 127 1.39 -2.10 15.00
N LEU A 128 1.94 -3.17 14.41
CA LEU A 128 1.18 -4.09 13.55
C LEU A 128 0.12 -4.87 14.32
N THR A 129 0.43 -5.38 15.51
CA THR A 129 -0.52 -6.13 16.34
C THR A 129 -1.68 -5.26 16.77
N LYS A 130 -1.39 -4.02 17.21
CA LYS A 130 -2.42 -3.03 17.54
C LYS A 130 -3.30 -2.68 16.34
N SER A 131 -2.68 -2.48 15.18
CA SER A 131 -3.39 -2.20 13.92
C SER A 131 -4.27 -3.37 13.49
N LYS A 132 -3.79 -4.61 13.64
CA LYS A 132 -4.54 -5.83 13.34
C LYS A 132 -5.80 -5.93 14.19
N GLN A 133 -5.67 -5.75 15.51
CA GLN A 133 -6.81 -5.82 16.43
C GLN A 133 -7.86 -4.76 16.09
N GLY A 134 -7.44 -3.49 15.94
CA GLY A 134 -8.39 -2.42 15.63
C GLY A 134 -9.08 -2.60 14.28
N LEU A 135 -8.37 -3.09 13.25
CA LEU A 135 -8.99 -3.41 11.97
C LEU A 135 -9.93 -4.62 12.06
N GLU A 136 -9.58 -5.64 12.83
CA GLU A 136 -10.42 -6.82 13.06
C GLU A 136 -11.73 -6.45 13.76
N ASP A 137 -11.66 -5.64 14.81
CA ASP A 137 -12.82 -5.17 15.56
C ASP A 137 -13.71 -4.27 14.68
N TRP A 138 -13.11 -3.36 13.92
CA TRP A 138 -13.84 -2.53 12.97
C TRP A 138 -14.51 -3.39 11.90
N LEU A 139 -13.81 -4.37 11.30
CA LEU A 139 -14.37 -5.25 10.29
C LEU A 139 -15.52 -6.10 10.84
N LYS A 140 -15.40 -6.65 12.06
CA LYS A 140 -16.50 -7.40 12.71
C LYS A 140 -17.74 -6.54 12.91
N ALA A 141 -17.56 -5.30 13.38
CA ALA A 141 -18.67 -4.37 13.60
C ALA A 141 -19.37 -3.95 12.29
N ASN A 142 -18.62 -3.80 11.19
CA ASN A 142 -19.14 -3.32 9.92
C ASN A 142 -19.60 -4.43 8.96
N MET A 143 -19.06 -5.65 9.09
CA MET A 143 -19.53 -6.83 8.32
C MET A 143 -20.93 -7.27 8.74
N GLN A 144 -21.32 -7.09 10.01
CA GLN A 144 -22.67 -7.41 10.47
C GLN A 144 -23.73 -6.43 9.93
N GLN A 145 -23.33 -5.22 9.54
CA GLN A 145 -24.23 -4.22 8.94
C GLN A 145 -24.43 -4.45 7.44
N MET A 146 -23.52 -5.17 6.77
CA MET A 146 -23.74 -5.74 5.44
C MET A 146 -24.54 -7.04 5.55
N GLY A 147 -25.81 -6.93 5.97
CA GLY A 147 -26.79 -8.01 5.87
C GLY A 147 -26.92 -8.55 4.42
N PRO A 148 -27.65 -9.67 4.22
CA PRO A 148 -27.69 -10.47 2.98
C PRO A 148 -28.12 -9.77 1.67
N ASP A 149 -28.33 -8.45 1.66
CA ASP A 149 -28.75 -7.66 0.50
C ASP A 149 -27.62 -7.30 -0.49
N ALA A 150 -26.35 -7.61 -0.19
CA ALA A 150 -25.26 -7.42 -1.14
C ALA A 150 -25.37 -8.34 -2.39
N GLY A 151 -26.26 -9.32 -2.38
CA GLY A 151 -26.50 -10.25 -3.51
C GLY A 151 -27.68 -9.90 -4.43
N ARG A 152 -28.48 -8.87 -4.17
CA ARG A 152 -29.76 -8.61 -4.89
C ARG A 152 -29.80 -7.33 -5.72
N ARG A 153 -28.66 -6.84 -6.21
CA ARG A 153 -28.62 -5.69 -7.14
C ARG A 153 -27.88 -6.03 -8.44
N GLY A 154 -28.46 -6.97 -9.18
CA GLY A 154 -28.03 -7.30 -10.53
C GLY A 154 -28.92 -8.36 -11.15
N CYS A 155 -30.15 -7.98 -11.52
CA CYS A 155 -31.00 -8.65 -12.53
C CYS A 155 -32.41 -8.01 -12.56
N LEU A 156 -32.51 -6.69 -12.73
CA LEU A 156 -33.76 -6.05 -13.16
C LEU A 156 -33.39 -4.89 -14.10
N GLY A 157 -33.54 -5.12 -15.40
CA GLY A 157 -33.25 -4.12 -16.42
C GLY A 157 -33.06 -4.74 -17.80
N GLY A 158 -34.13 -5.29 -18.37
CA GLY A 158 -34.11 -5.87 -19.71
C GLY A 158 -35.53 -6.04 -20.26
N GLY A 159 -36.30 -4.95 -20.26
CA GLY A 159 -37.53 -4.86 -21.04
C GLY A 159 -37.19 -4.66 -22.52
N PHE A 160 -37.51 -5.66 -23.32
CA PHE A 160 -37.79 -5.59 -24.77
C PHE A 160 -39.02 -6.50 -24.92
N GLY A 161 -40.22 -6.02 -25.27
CA GLY A 161 -40.51 -5.18 -26.42
C GLY A 161 -40.74 -6.11 -27.62
N GLY A 162 -41.95 -6.65 -27.73
CA GLY A 162 -42.45 -7.49 -28.82
C GLY A 162 -43.97 -7.40 -28.88
#